data_AF-A0A6H2A675-F1
#
_entry.id   AF-A0A6H2A675-F1
#
_cell.length_a   1.000
_cell.length_b   1.000
_cell.length_c   1.000
_cell.angle_alpha   90.00
_cell.angle_beta   90.00
_cell.angle_gamma   90.00
#
_symmetry.space_group_name_H-M   'P 1'
#
loop_
_entity.id
_entity.type
_entity.pdbx_description
1 polymer ?
#
loop_
_entity_poly.entity_id
_entity_poly.type
_entity_poly.pdbx_seq_one_letter_code
_entity_poly.pdbx_strand_id
1 'polypeptide(L)'
;MKFILDNKDFDSVKADAPKPDCSFEIRKIGKDDYALFYHTRDNVFECWTFTKSELRIIWEMMSEIPFNTEIPKEKRESKLSHEFILDGVCSFYEIDRNNLRTYRRNKKLVERRMITIRLLHLYTDRTLKQIAELVGYKNHATVFHHLKQADLLLSKEFYGNDEIKRTYKQLLNHLKL
;
A
#
# COMPACT_ATOMS: atom_id res chain seq x y z
N MET A 1 16.90 6.46 13.68
CA MET A 1 17.10 7.34 12.51
C MET A 1 16.78 8.73 12.98
N LYS A 2 17.76 9.62 13.08
CA LYS A 2 17.57 10.98 13.61
C LYS A 2 17.62 11.92 12.40
N PHE A 3 16.56 12.68 12.21
CA PHE A 3 16.45 13.66 11.13
C PHE A 3 16.76 15.03 11.73
N ILE A 4 17.74 15.72 11.17
CA ILE A 4 18.09 17.08 11.58
C ILE A 4 17.42 18.02 10.58
N LEU A 5 16.54 18.89 11.09
CA LEU A 5 15.95 19.97 10.32
C LEU A 5 16.89 21.17 10.37
N ASP A 6 17.31 21.65 9.20
CA ASP A 6 17.92 22.98 9.12
C ASP A 6 16.79 24.01 9.04
N ASN A 7 16.65 24.84 10.07
CA ASN A 7 15.46 25.65 10.36
C ASN A 7 15.19 26.81 9.37
N LYS A 8 15.76 26.76 8.16
CA LYS A 8 15.59 27.83 7.17
C LYS A 8 15.02 27.39 5.83
N ASP A 9 15.07 26.11 5.46
CA ASP A 9 14.50 25.66 4.19
C ASP A 9 13.95 24.23 4.32
N PHE A 10 12.65 24.05 4.04
CA PHE A 10 12.03 22.73 3.88
C PHE A 10 12.55 21.96 2.65
N ASP A 11 13.54 22.51 1.93
CA ASP A 11 14.05 21.97 0.67
C ASP A 11 15.11 20.86 0.86
N SER A 12 15.57 20.62 2.11
CA SER A 12 16.42 19.46 2.39
C SER A 12 16.22 18.88 3.79
N VAL A 13 16.12 17.55 3.86
CA VAL A 13 16.06 16.79 5.12
C VAL A 13 17.14 15.73 5.06
N LYS A 14 18.04 15.70 6.06
CA LYS A 14 19.13 14.72 6.18
C LYS A 14 18.87 13.75 7.32
N ALA A 15 19.12 12.47 7.05
CA ALA A 15 18.93 11.38 8.01
C ALA A 15 20.23 10.62 8.26
N ASP A 16 20.61 10.46 9.53
CA ASP A 16 21.72 9.58 9.90
C ASP A 16 21.27 8.10 9.83
N ALA A 17 21.93 7.33 8.98
CA ALA A 17 21.67 5.90 8.78
C ALA A 17 22.40 5.02 9.81
N PRO A 18 21.95 3.78 10.04
CA PRO A 18 22.56 2.87 11.03
C PRO A 18 23.93 2.29 10.64
N LYS A 19 24.48 2.61 9.45
CA LYS A 19 25.84 2.27 9.03
C LYS A 19 26.68 3.55 8.92
N PRO A 20 27.96 3.55 9.33
CA PRO A 20 28.76 4.77 9.53
C PRO A 20 29.07 5.58 8.25
N ASP A 21 28.67 5.11 7.06
CA ASP A 21 29.04 5.72 5.77
C ASP A 21 27.86 5.84 4.79
N CYS A 22 26.63 5.81 5.29
CA CYS A 22 25.46 5.97 4.46
C CYS A 22 24.59 7.11 5.00
N SER A 23 24.15 7.99 4.11
CA SER A 23 23.19 9.03 4.45
C SER A 23 22.07 9.07 3.42
N PHE A 24 20.93 9.59 3.86
CA PHE A 24 19.79 9.82 2.99
C PHE A 24 19.53 11.32 2.93
N GLU A 25 19.23 11.81 1.74
CA GLU A 25 18.91 13.20 1.47
C GLU A 25 17.64 13.28 0.65
N ILE A 26 16.67 14.08 1.08
CA ILE A 26 15.53 14.43 0.25
C ILE A 26 15.81 15.78 -0.39
N ARG A 27 15.65 15.89 -1.72
CA ARG A 27 15.76 17.16 -2.44
C ARG A 27 14.48 17.45 -3.21
N LYS A 28 14.13 18.73 -3.28
CA LYS A 28 13.09 19.21 -4.19
C LYS A 28 13.62 19.24 -5.63
N ILE A 29 12.90 18.60 -6.55
CA ILE A 29 13.26 18.51 -7.97
C ILE A 29 12.29 19.27 -8.88
N GLY A 30 11.10 19.62 -8.38
CA GLY A 30 10.07 20.35 -9.11
C GLY A 30 9.24 21.25 -8.19
N LYS A 31 8.16 21.83 -8.73
CA LYS A 31 7.28 22.73 -7.94
C LYS A 31 6.68 22.01 -6.73
N ASP A 32 6.24 20.78 -6.94
CA ASP A 32 5.64 19.91 -5.92
C ASP A 32 6.25 18.50 -5.92
N ASP A 33 7.42 18.32 -6.54
CA ASP A 33 8.09 17.02 -6.68
C ASP A 33 9.41 17.00 -5.91
N TYR A 34 9.68 15.88 -5.28
CA TYR A 34 10.84 15.63 -4.44
C TYR A 34 11.44 14.27 -4.75
N ALA A 35 12.72 14.10 -4.50
CA ALA A 35 13.43 12.84 -4.67
C ALA A 35 14.24 12.50 -3.42
N LEU A 36 14.21 11.23 -3.03
CA LEU A 36 15.07 10.65 -2.01
C LEU A 36 16.33 10.10 -2.67
N PHE A 37 17.46 10.60 -2.22
CA PHE A 37 18.79 10.18 -2.61
C PHE A 37 19.42 9.36 -1.49
N TYR A 38 20.07 8.28 -1.89
CA TYR A 38 20.91 7.46 -1.05
C TYR A 38 22.37 7.76 -1.39
N HIS A 39 23.14 8.14 -0.38
CA HIS A 39 24.55 8.44 -0.52
C HIS A 39 25.38 7.32 0.09
N THR A 40 26.34 6.84 -0.69
CA THR A 40 27.50 6.08 -0.21
C THR A 40 28.75 6.95 -0.30
N ARG A 41 29.90 6.47 0.18
CA ARG A 41 31.17 7.22 0.13
C ARG A 41 31.50 7.81 -1.24
N ASP A 42 31.15 7.09 -2.31
CA ASP A 42 31.60 7.41 -3.66
C ASP A 42 30.46 7.70 -4.64
N ASN A 43 29.19 7.46 -4.28
CA ASN A 43 28.08 7.50 -5.22
C ASN A 43 26.79 8.06 -4.59
N VAL A 44 25.99 8.70 -5.44
CA VAL A 44 24.65 9.18 -5.12
C VAL A 44 23.65 8.48 -6.02
N PHE A 45 22.67 7.81 -5.42
CA PHE A 45 21.64 7.07 -6.13
C PHE A 45 20.27 7.71 -5.88
N GLU A 46 19.58 8.11 -6.94
CA GLU A 46 18.16 8.45 -6.84
C GLU A 46 17.37 7.17 -6.56
N CYS A 47 16.68 7.13 -5.43
CA CYS A 47 15.99 5.94 -4.97
C CYS A 47 14.49 5.99 -5.26
N TRP A 48 13.87 7.17 -5.09
CA TRP A 48 12.44 7.32 -5.26
C TRP A 48 12.03 8.79 -5.39
N THR A 49 11.02 9.07 -6.21
CA THR A 49 10.39 10.38 -6.33
C THR A 49 9.03 10.38 -5.63
N PHE A 50 8.66 11.55 -5.11
CA PHE A 50 7.45 11.77 -4.33
C PHE A 50 6.89 13.14 -4.68
N THR A 51 5.56 13.23 -4.72
CA THR A 51 4.88 14.51 -4.65
C THR A 51 4.97 15.07 -3.23
N LYS A 52 4.77 16.38 -3.08
CA LYS A 52 4.73 17.10 -1.80
C LYS A 52 3.73 16.48 -0.82
N SER A 53 2.60 16.01 -1.34
CA SER A 53 1.55 15.34 -0.59
C SER A 53 2.01 13.98 -0.04
N GLU A 54 2.76 13.21 -0.83
CA GLU A 54 3.33 11.92 -0.41
C GLU A 54 4.46 12.09 0.61
N LEU A 55 5.34 13.08 0.43
CA LEU A 55 6.36 13.42 1.43
C LEU A 55 5.74 13.81 2.77
N ARG A 56 4.65 14.59 2.74
CA ARG A 56 3.94 15.00 3.95
C ARG A 56 3.38 13.79 4.69
N ILE A 57 2.80 12.82 3.98
CA ILE A 57 2.31 11.57 4.58
C ILE A 57 3.47 10.78 5.20
N ILE A 58 4.60 10.65 4.50
CA ILE A 58 5.78 9.96 5.03
C ILE A 58 6.32 10.67 6.28
N TRP A 59 6.41 12.00 6.25
CA TRP A 59 6.82 12.83 7.38
C TRP A 59 5.91 12.66 8.60
N GLU A 60 4.60 12.65 8.36
CA GLU A 60 3.55 12.43 9.38
C GLU A 60 3.53 11.00 9.91
N MET A 61 3.96 10.01 9.11
CA MET A 61 4.15 8.63 9.58
C MET A 61 5.41 8.44 10.43
N MET A 62 6.45 9.27 10.22
CA MET A 62 7.74 9.18 10.91
C MET A 62 7.80 10.02 12.19
N SER A 63 7.01 11.09 12.26
CA SER A 63 6.78 11.85 13.48
C SER A 63 5.62 11.19 14.22
N GLU A 64 5.78 10.77 15.48
CA GLU A 64 4.74 10.08 16.28
C GLU A 64 3.55 10.99 16.66
N ILE A 65 2.95 11.69 15.68
CA ILE A 65 1.75 12.51 15.85
C ILE A 65 0.58 11.71 15.26
N PRO A 66 -0.49 11.44 16.02
CA PRO A 66 -1.60 10.65 15.53
C PRO A 66 -2.31 11.39 14.40
N PHE A 67 -2.30 10.80 13.21
CA PHE A 67 -3.00 11.28 12.04
C PHE A 67 -4.52 11.20 12.26
N ASN A 68 -5.13 12.35 12.55
CA ASN A 68 -6.57 12.55 12.44
C ASN A 68 -6.85 13.62 11.39
N THR A 69 -6.67 13.30 10.11
CA THR A 69 -7.36 13.98 9.00
C THR A 69 -7.23 13.15 7.74
N GLU A 70 -8.36 12.65 7.25
CA GLU A 70 -8.51 11.72 6.13
C GLU A 70 -7.59 12.00 4.92
N ILE A 71 -6.76 11.01 4.57
CA ILE A 71 -6.21 10.84 3.21
C ILE A 71 -7.38 10.98 2.24
N PRO A 72 -7.28 11.71 1.11
CA PRO A 72 -8.36 11.80 0.13
C PRO A 72 -8.76 10.38 -0.28
N LYS A 73 -9.84 9.87 0.33
CA LYS A 73 -10.43 8.60 -0.01
C LYS A 73 -10.93 8.81 -1.43
N GLU A 74 -10.27 8.19 -2.42
CA GLU A 74 -10.90 7.99 -3.73
C GLU A 74 -12.36 7.62 -3.47
N LYS A 75 -13.25 8.39 -4.10
CA LYS A 75 -14.69 8.42 -3.89
C LYS A 75 -15.21 7.01 -3.58
N ARG A 76 -15.39 6.70 -2.29
CA ARG A 76 -15.93 5.41 -1.83
C ARG A 76 -17.39 5.37 -2.23
N GLU A 77 -17.66 5.00 -3.48
CA GLU A 77 -19.01 4.70 -3.91
C GLU A 77 -19.53 3.55 -3.03
N SER A 78 -20.72 3.77 -2.49
CA SER A 78 -21.17 3.25 -1.19
C SER A 78 -21.36 1.73 -1.11
N LYS A 79 -20.73 1.16 -0.07
CA LYS A 79 -21.20 0.12 0.87
C LYS A 79 -21.82 -1.14 0.29
N LEU A 80 -21.05 -1.88 -0.50
CA LEU A 80 -21.36 -3.29 -0.70
C LEU A 80 -21.23 -4.06 0.62
N SER A 81 -22.08 -5.08 0.76
CA SER A 81 -21.94 -6.05 1.84
C SER A 81 -20.62 -6.81 1.64
N HIS A 82 -19.85 -6.95 2.71
CA HIS A 82 -18.62 -7.74 2.69
C HIS A 82 -18.87 -9.21 2.31
N GLU A 83 -20.06 -9.75 2.63
CA GLU A 83 -20.51 -11.06 2.21
C GLU A 83 -20.62 -11.15 0.68
N PHE A 84 -21.19 -10.14 0.02
CA PHE A 84 -21.26 -10.10 -1.45
C PHE A 84 -19.88 -10.24 -2.10
N ILE A 85 -18.88 -9.50 -1.60
CA ILE A 85 -17.51 -9.58 -2.11
C ILE A 85 -16.90 -10.94 -1.81
N LEU A 86 -17.02 -11.44 -0.58
CA LEU A 86 -16.45 -12.73 -0.20
C LEU A 86 -17.04 -13.88 -1.01
N ASP A 87 -18.36 -13.91 -1.16
CA ASP A 87 -19.06 -14.99 -1.87
C ASP A 87 -18.82 -14.90 -3.37
N GLY A 88 -18.81 -13.69 -3.95
CA GLY A 88 -18.50 -13.50 -5.37
C GLY A 88 -17.04 -13.85 -5.72
N VAL A 89 -16.08 -13.53 -4.85
CA VAL A 89 -14.69 -13.97 -5.01
C VAL A 89 -14.56 -15.50 -4.89
N CYS A 90 -15.25 -16.11 -3.93
CA CYS A 90 -15.27 -17.56 -3.76
C CYS A 90 -15.87 -18.26 -4.99
N SER A 91 -16.96 -17.72 -5.53
CA SER A 91 -17.60 -18.22 -6.75
C SER A 91 -16.68 -18.09 -7.96
N PHE A 92 -16.00 -16.96 -8.14
CA PHE A 92 -15.11 -16.73 -9.28
C PHE A 92 -13.90 -17.67 -9.30
N TYR A 93 -13.30 -17.93 -8.13
CA TYR A 93 -12.12 -18.79 -8.02
C TYR A 93 -12.43 -20.26 -7.69
N GLU A 94 -13.70 -20.61 -7.58
CA GLU A 94 -14.20 -21.94 -7.19
C GLU A 94 -13.53 -22.43 -5.90
N ILE A 95 -13.54 -21.60 -4.85
CA ILE A 95 -12.97 -21.93 -3.55
C ILE A 95 -13.98 -21.81 -2.42
N ASP A 96 -13.81 -22.66 -1.41
CA ASP A 96 -14.55 -22.53 -0.16
C ASP A 96 -14.12 -21.28 0.64
N ARG A 97 -15.05 -20.64 1.34
CA ARG A 97 -14.82 -19.45 2.16
C ARG A 97 -13.78 -19.68 3.26
N ASN A 98 -13.65 -20.90 3.78
CA ASN A 98 -12.61 -21.27 4.74
C ASN A 98 -11.21 -21.23 4.13
N ASN A 99 -11.06 -21.39 2.81
CA ASN A 99 -9.77 -21.21 2.14
C ASN A 99 -9.32 -19.75 2.15
N LEU A 100 -10.24 -18.77 2.15
CA LEU A 100 -9.87 -17.37 2.35
C LEU A 100 -9.45 -17.08 3.79
N ARG A 101 -10.03 -17.77 4.78
CA ARG A 101 -9.76 -17.55 6.21
C ARG A 101 -8.55 -18.31 6.76
N THR A 102 -8.30 -19.51 6.27
CA THR A 102 -7.29 -20.41 6.86
C THR A 102 -5.89 -19.99 6.44
N TYR A 103 -4.95 -19.77 7.36
CA TYR A 103 -3.57 -19.44 7.01
C TYR A 103 -2.86 -20.60 6.28
N ARG A 104 -2.90 -20.57 4.94
CA ARG A 104 -2.15 -21.44 4.03
C ARG A 104 -1.29 -20.57 3.13
N ARG A 105 0.00 -20.92 2.99
CA ARG A 105 1.00 -20.16 2.20
C ARG A 105 1.03 -20.56 0.72
N ASN A 106 0.00 -21.24 0.22
CA ASN A 106 -0.09 -21.53 -1.21
C ASN A 106 -0.18 -20.22 -1.99
N LYS A 107 0.74 -20.02 -2.94
CA LYS A 107 0.85 -18.78 -3.73
C LYS A 107 -0.48 -18.32 -4.31
N LYS A 108 -1.24 -19.23 -4.95
CA LYS A 108 -2.56 -18.91 -5.54
C LYS A 108 -3.56 -18.46 -4.48
N LEU A 109 -3.58 -19.09 -3.30
CA LEU A 109 -4.49 -18.68 -2.22
C LEU A 109 -4.08 -17.34 -1.60
N VAL A 110 -2.78 -17.08 -1.48
CA VAL A 110 -2.27 -15.79 -0.99
C VAL A 110 -2.65 -14.66 -1.95
N GLU A 111 -2.48 -14.88 -3.25
CA GLU A 111 -2.90 -13.92 -4.30
C GLU A 111 -4.42 -13.65 -4.25
N ARG A 112 -5.24 -14.70 -4.15
CA ARG A 112 -6.70 -14.56 -4.01
C ARG A 112 -7.09 -13.76 -2.76
N ARG A 113 -6.46 -14.01 -1.61
CA ARG A 113 -6.68 -13.21 -0.39
C ARG A 113 -6.25 -11.76 -0.56
N MET A 114 -5.12 -11.51 -1.19
CA MET A 114 -4.60 -10.17 -1.43
C MET A 114 -5.59 -9.36 -2.28
N ILE A 115 -6.11 -9.96 -3.36
CA ILE A 115 -7.15 -9.33 -4.19
C ILE A 115 -8.44 -9.11 -3.39
N THR A 116 -8.87 -10.10 -2.60
CA THR A 116 -10.06 -9.98 -1.72
C THR A 116 -9.91 -8.81 -0.75
N ILE A 117 -8.75 -8.67 -0.12
CA ILE A 117 -8.42 -7.57 0.80
C ILE A 117 -8.55 -6.22 0.09
N ARG A 118 -8.03 -6.10 -1.13
CA ARG A 118 -8.13 -4.86 -1.92
C ARG A 118 -9.59 -4.52 -2.24
N LEU A 119 -10.39 -5.49 -2.67
CA LEU A 119 -11.81 -5.28 -2.95
C LEU A 119 -12.60 -4.88 -1.70
N LEU A 120 -12.36 -5.57 -0.57
CA LEU A 120 -12.97 -5.21 0.71
C LEU A 120 -12.59 -3.78 1.13
N HIS A 121 -11.34 -3.38 0.93
CA HIS A 121 -10.87 -2.04 1.28
C HIS A 121 -11.48 -0.93 0.42
N LEU A 122 -11.71 -1.21 -0.87
CA LEU A 122 -12.27 -0.24 -1.82
C LEU A 122 -13.79 -0.11 -1.72
N TYR A 123 -14.50 -1.23 -1.69
CA TYR A 123 -15.95 -1.28 -1.92
C TYR A 123 -16.77 -1.51 -0.64
N THR A 124 -16.13 -1.60 0.52
CA THR A 124 -16.83 -1.71 1.82
C THR A 124 -16.38 -0.63 2.80
N ASP A 125 -17.12 -0.46 3.89
CA ASP A 125 -16.77 0.44 5.00
C ASP A 125 -15.92 -0.25 6.09
N ARG A 126 -15.37 -1.43 5.81
CA ARG A 126 -14.58 -2.20 6.78
C ARG A 126 -13.22 -1.56 7.04
N THR A 127 -12.88 -1.47 8.32
CA THR A 127 -11.54 -1.09 8.79
C THR A 127 -10.51 -2.19 8.50
N LEU A 128 -9.22 -1.85 8.49
CA LEU A 128 -8.15 -2.85 8.28
C LEU A 128 -8.19 -3.98 9.32
N LYS A 129 -8.59 -3.67 10.56
CA LYS A 129 -8.77 -4.66 11.62
C LYS A 129 -9.93 -5.62 11.31
N GLN A 130 -11.10 -5.07 10.92
CA GLN A 130 -12.24 -5.89 10.52
C GLN A 130 -11.94 -6.75 9.28
N ILE A 131 -11.23 -6.19 8.29
CA ILE A 131 -10.79 -6.95 7.11
C ILE A 131 -9.87 -8.10 7.54
N ALA A 132 -8.93 -7.87 8.47
CA ALA A 132 -8.04 -8.91 8.98
C ALA A 132 -8.84 -10.06 9.62
N GLU A 133 -9.86 -9.74 10.41
CA GLU A 133 -10.75 -10.74 11.03
C GLU A 133 -11.51 -11.56 9.98
N LEU A 134 -12.01 -10.92 8.92
CA LEU A 134 -12.74 -11.58 7.82
C LEU A 134 -11.88 -12.59 7.05
N VAL A 135 -10.61 -12.27 6.81
CA VAL A 135 -9.68 -13.14 6.07
C VAL A 135 -8.79 -13.99 6.99
N GLY A 136 -9.03 -13.97 8.30
CA GLY A 136 -8.32 -14.81 9.28
C GLY A 136 -6.87 -14.40 9.58
N TYR A 137 -6.50 -13.14 9.35
CA TYR A 137 -5.22 -12.59 9.78
C TYR A 137 -5.28 -12.07 11.21
N LYS A 138 -4.19 -12.29 11.96
CA LYS A 138 -4.07 -11.86 13.37
C LYS A 138 -3.85 -10.35 13.52
N ASN A 139 -3.23 -9.70 12.54
CA ASN A 139 -2.83 -8.30 12.62
C ASN A 139 -3.20 -7.54 11.33
N HIS A 140 -3.72 -6.33 11.51
CA HIS A 140 -4.02 -5.38 10.43
C HIS A 140 -2.77 -4.98 9.61
N ALA A 141 -1.57 -5.08 10.19
CA ALA A 141 -0.31 -4.85 9.47
C ALA A 141 -0.12 -5.81 8.29
N THR A 142 -0.60 -7.06 8.40
CA THR A 142 -0.56 -8.03 7.29
C THR A 142 -1.51 -7.63 6.16
N VAL A 143 -2.70 -7.13 6.50
CA VAL A 143 -3.66 -6.58 5.54
C VAL A 143 -3.06 -5.37 4.82
N PHE A 144 -2.44 -4.45 5.57
CA PHE A 144 -1.76 -3.28 5.00
C PHE A 144 -0.62 -3.67 4.04
N HIS A 145 0.19 -4.68 4.39
CA HIS A 145 1.23 -5.19 3.51
C HIS A 145 0.65 -5.77 2.21
N HIS A 146 -0.46 -6.53 2.29
CA HIS A 146 -1.14 -7.04 1.11
C HIS A 146 -1.76 -5.94 0.25
N LEU A 147 -2.31 -4.87 0.85
CA LEU A 147 -2.81 -3.72 0.10
C LEU A 147 -1.69 -3.05 -0.70
N LYS A 148 -0.55 -2.77 -0.08
CA LYS A 148 0.62 -2.21 -0.78
C LYS A 148 1.09 -3.10 -1.93
N GLN A 149 1.16 -4.42 -1.70
CA GLN A 149 1.52 -5.36 -2.76
C GLN A 149 0.49 -5.38 -3.91
N ALA A 150 -0.81 -5.36 -3.58
CA ALA A 150 -1.87 -5.31 -4.58
C ALA A 150 -1.79 -4.02 -5.42
N ASP A 151 -1.57 -2.88 -4.78
CA ASP A 151 -1.48 -1.58 -5.45
C ASP A 151 -0.28 -1.54 -6.40
N LEU A 152 0.86 -2.07 -5.98
CA LEU A 152 2.03 -2.21 -6.86
C LEU A 152 1.77 -3.13 -8.05
N LEU A 153 1.14 -4.29 -7.82
CA LEU A 153 0.87 -5.27 -8.88
C LEU A 153 -0.21 -4.79 -9.86
N LEU A 154 -1.14 -3.95 -9.42
CA LEU A 154 -2.24 -3.44 -10.24
C LEU A 154 -1.95 -2.06 -10.85
N SER A 155 -0.87 -1.38 -10.43
CA SER A 155 -0.49 -0.07 -11.00
C SER A 155 -0.13 -0.18 -12.49
N LYS A 156 -0.39 0.89 -13.24
CA LYS A 156 -0.08 0.95 -14.68
C LYS A 156 1.43 0.96 -14.95
N GLU A 157 2.20 1.47 -14.00
CA GLU A 157 3.65 1.70 -14.12
C GLU A 157 4.47 0.43 -13.84
N PHE A 158 3.91 -0.54 -13.12
CA PHE A 158 4.60 -1.79 -12.84
C PHE A 158 4.45 -2.75 -14.04
N TYR A 159 5.57 -3.06 -14.70
CA TYR A 159 5.69 -4.07 -15.78
C TYR A 159 5.39 -5.52 -15.32
N GLY A 160 4.99 -5.72 -14.06
CA GLY A 160 4.76 -7.03 -13.47
C GLY A 160 3.40 -7.66 -13.79
N ASN A 161 3.48 -8.93 -14.15
CA ASN A 161 2.45 -9.97 -14.26
C ASN A 161 1.05 -9.53 -14.75
N ASP A 162 0.94 -9.35 -16.07
CA ASP A 162 -0.29 -9.15 -16.83
C ASP A 162 -1.44 -10.08 -16.42
N GLU A 163 -1.14 -11.30 -16.01
CA GLU A 163 -2.14 -12.30 -15.62
C GLU A 163 -2.99 -11.82 -14.43
N ILE A 164 -2.36 -11.21 -13.41
CA ILE A 164 -3.07 -10.73 -12.21
C ILE A 164 -3.98 -9.56 -12.59
N LYS A 165 -3.50 -8.63 -13.41
CA LYS A 165 -4.31 -7.50 -13.91
C LYS A 165 -5.51 -7.98 -14.73
N ARG A 166 -5.30 -8.95 -15.62
CA ARG A 166 -6.37 -9.56 -16.43
C ARG A 166 -7.40 -10.25 -15.54
N THR A 167 -6.94 -11.07 -14.60
CA THR A 167 -7.81 -11.79 -13.65
C THR A 167 -8.59 -10.81 -12.77
N TYR A 168 -7.95 -9.74 -12.29
CA TYR A 168 -8.59 -8.69 -11.51
C TYR A 168 -9.72 -8.00 -12.30
N LYS A 169 -9.47 -7.65 -13.58
CA LYS A 169 -10.51 -7.10 -14.47
C LYS A 169 -11.67 -8.07 -14.70
N GLN A 170 -11.37 -9.35 -14.91
CA GLN A 170 -12.41 -10.38 -15.06
C GLN A 170 -13.26 -10.52 -13.78
N LEU A 171 -12.62 -10.47 -12.61
CA LEU A 171 -13.29 -10.51 -11.32
C LEU A 171 -14.18 -9.27 -11.09
N LEU A 172 -13.71 -8.07 -11.43
CA LEU A 172 -14.53 -6.85 -11.35
C LEU A 172 -15.77 -6.97 -12.26
N ASN A 173 -15.60 -7.43 -13.49
CA ASN A 173 -16.72 -7.68 -14.41
C ASN A 173 -17.71 -8.72 -13.85
N HIS A 174 -17.21 -9.78 -13.22
CA HIS A 174 -18.04 -10.80 -12.56
C HIS A 174 -18.87 -10.22 -11.41
N LEU A 175 -18.26 -9.33 -10.61
CA LEU A 175 -18.91 -8.65 -9.49
C LEU A 175 -19.74 -7.42 -9.90
N LYS A 176 -19.69 -7.03 -11.19
CA LYS A 176 -20.30 -5.81 -11.75
C LYS A 176 -19.79 -4.53 -11.07
N LEU A 177 -18.48 -4.45 -10.85
CA LEU A 177 -17.76 -3.36 -10.18
C LEU A 177 -16.83 -2.58 -11.12
#